data_AF-A0A1L7NI55-F1
#
_entry.id   AF-A0A1L7NI55-F1
#
_cell.length_a   1.000
_cell.length_b   1.000
_cell.length_c   1.000
_cell.angle_alpha   90.00
_cell.angle_beta   90.00
_cell.angle_gamma   90.00
#
_symmetry.space_group_name_H-M   'P 1'
#
loop_
_entity.id
_entity.type
_entity.pdbx_description
1 polymer ?
#
loop_
_entity_poly.entity_id
_entity_poly.type
_entity_poly.pdbx_seq_one_letter_code
_entity_poly.pdbx_strand_id
1 'polypeptide(L)'
;MEDHESDGLTSVMGLRNRSHVSREELRKASSAHKEINGIVGELDKQINVASQRLADLKTGRGNEIISSHKVEVYEFWLNIPGYSGSIEGAKAQLVTHGSLEHVSNVSNETKSGLTGAVIGGVLLGPLGAAAGVLATRKNKITTRVDRVDTRQVELQIQGPGYAWSTVGSLSAADTFRVIRDSINAAGSNTKSLNEAQREQNLLLKALQADYQTHHGRLIDAANEVAECRQMYEVHKKEFLTSRQPLVEDIRDRIGRFPKSLQWLGLLMGPVLLVILAATITYARVTDSPWVNNLLLAAVADVFLWGTLFVLFILRYRR
;
A
#
# COMPACT_ATOMS: atom_id res chain seq x y z
N MET A 1 -15.87 -59.33 24.19
CA MET A 1 -15.75 -58.79 22.82
C MET A 1 -15.14 -57.42 22.99
N GLU A 2 -13.89 -57.46 23.42
CA GLU A 2 -13.14 -56.39 24.08
C GLU A 2 -11.81 -56.25 23.31
N ASP A 3 -11.39 -55.00 23.15
CA ASP A 3 -10.00 -54.55 23.11
C ASP A 3 -9.09 -55.00 21.95
N HIS A 4 -9.44 -54.62 20.71
CA HIS A 4 -8.47 -54.55 19.60
C HIS A 4 -8.23 -53.14 19.03
N GLU A 5 -8.85 -52.09 19.55
CA GLU A 5 -8.60 -50.70 19.10
C GLU A 5 -7.43 -49.99 19.85
N SER A 6 -6.92 -50.58 20.94
CA SER A 6 -5.89 -49.96 21.79
C SER A 6 -4.46 -50.05 21.23
N ASP A 7 -4.13 -51.12 20.49
CA ASP A 7 -2.74 -51.41 20.11
C ASP A 7 -2.19 -50.53 18.97
N GLY A 8 -3.06 -49.90 18.17
CA GLY A 8 -2.64 -48.98 17.11
C GLY A 8 -2.16 -47.62 17.65
N LEU A 9 -2.70 -47.21 18.80
CA LEU A 9 -2.54 -45.88 19.39
C LEU A 9 -1.23 -45.69 20.16
N THR A 10 -0.60 -46.77 20.59
CA THR A 10 0.71 -46.78 21.28
C THR A 10 1.90 -47.02 20.33
N SER A 11 1.63 -47.35 19.07
CA SER A 11 2.68 -47.51 18.06
C SER A 11 3.35 -46.17 17.72
N VAL A 12 4.65 -46.20 17.37
CA VAL A 12 5.40 -44.99 16.98
C VAL A 12 4.81 -44.32 15.74
N MET A 13 4.16 -45.07 14.84
CA MET A 13 3.38 -44.52 13.73
C MET A 13 2.10 -43.82 14.21
N GLY A 14 1.39 -44.37 15.19
CA GLY A 14 0.23 -43.73 15.83
C GLY A 14 0.60 -42.42 16.52
N LEU A 15 1.69 -42.41 17.30
CA LEU A 15 2.21 -41.20 17.96
C LEU A 15 2.69 -40.14 16.95
N ARG A 16 3.32 -40.55 15.85
CA ARG A 16 3.67 -39.66 14.74
C ARG A 16 2.42 -39.00 14.16
N ASN A 17 1.38 -39.78 13.88
CA ASN A 17 0.15 -39.25 13.31
C ASN A 17 -0.52 -38.25 14.26
N ARG A 18 -0.60 -38.55 15.57
CA ARG A 18 -1.12 -37.62 16.59
C ARG A 18 -0.32 -36.30 16.64
N SER A 19 1.00 -36.37 16.57
CA SER A 19 1.85 -35.17 16.51
C SER A 19 1.62 -34.35 15.23
N HIS A 20 1.39 -35.01 14.09
CA HIS A 20 1.04 -34.33 12.84
C HIS A 20 -0.35 -33.66 12.91
N VAL A 21 -1.38 -34.37 13.38
CA VAL A 21 -2.74 -33.84 13.53
C VAL A 21 -2.77 -32.63 14.46
N SER A 22 -2.18 -32.74 15.65
CA SER A 22 -2.10 -31.61 16.60
C SER A 22 -1.28 -30.42 16.07
N ARG A 23 -0.28 -30.66 15.21
CA ARG A 23 0.42 -29.58 14.51
C ARG A 23 -0.46 -28.87 13.49
N GLU A 24 -1.29 -29.63 12.75
CA GLU A 24 -2.24 -29.06 11.79
C GLU A 24 -3.34 -28.27 12.51
N GLU A 25 -3.86 -28.76 13.62
CA GLU A 25 -4.81 -28.05 14.48
C GLU A 25 -4.22 -26.74 15.02
N LEU A 26 -3.00 -26.78 15.58
CA LEU A 26 -2.29 -25.57 16.00
C LEU A 26 -2.11 -24.57 14.85
N ARG A 27 -1.82 -25.04 13.63
CA ARG A 27 -1.70 -24.17 12.46
C ARG A 27 -3.04 -23.51 12.11
N LYS A 28 -4.15 -24.26 12.17
CA LYS A 28 -5.50 -23.75 11.91
C LYS A 28 -5.90 -22.70 12.96
N ALA A 29 -5.75 -23.02 14.25
CA ALA A 29 -6.02 -22.10 15.35
C ALA A 29 -5.17 -20.82 15.24
N SER A 30 -3.88 -20.96 14.93
CA SER A 30 -2.98 -19.81 14.76
C SER A 30 -3.38 -18.93 13.56
N SER A 31 -3.84 -19.53 12.45
CA SER A 31 -4.35 -18.75 11.32
C SER A 31 -5.64 -17.99 11.66
N ALA A 32 -6.57 -18.63 12.38
CA ALA A 32 -7.82 -18.00 12.82
C ALA A 32 -7.55 -16.83 13.78
N HIS A 33 -6.67 -17.03 14.77
CA HIS A 33 -6.22 -15.96 15.66
C HIS A 33 -5.62 -14.77 14.88
N LYS A 34 -4.79 -15.04 13.87
CA LYS A 34 -4.19 -13.98 13.04
C LYS A 34 -5.24 -13.19 12.26
N GLU A 35 -6.24 -13.87 11.72
CA GLU A 35 -7.34 -13.23 10.99
C GLU A 35 -8.16 -12.32 11.90
N ILE A 36 -8.59 -12.83 13.07
CA ILE A 36 -9.36 -12.05 14.05
C ILE A 36 -8.53 -10.86 14.55
N ASN A 37 -7.24 -11.04 14.82
CA ASN A 37 -6.36 -9.95 15.23
C ASN A 37 -6.25 -8.86 14.15
N GLY A 38 -6.25 -9.26 12.87
CA GLY A 38 -6.31 -8.32 11.75
C GLY A 38 -7.60 -7.48 11.75
N ILE A 39 -8.74 -8.12 11.99
CA ILE A 39 -10.04 -7.45 12.09
C ILE A 39 -10.07 -6.46 13.26
N VAL A 40 -9.63 -6.88 14.45
CA VAL A 40 -9.55 -6.02 15.65
C VAL A 40 -8.64 -4.81 15.40
N GLY A 41 -7.49 -5.03 14.78
CA GLY A 41 -6.56 -3.95 14.43
C GLY A 41 -7.13 -2.96 13.42
N GLU A 42 -7.98 -3.42 12.49
CA GLU A 42 -8.65 -2.52 11.55
C GLU A 42 -9.80 -1.74 12.19
N LEU A 43 -10.59 -2.39 13.06
CA LEU A 43 -11.64 -1.73 13.84
C LEU A 43 -11.05 -0.64 14.74
N ASP A 44 -9.89 -0.89 15.37
CA ASP A 44 -9.22 0.13 16.20
C ASP A 44 -8.84 1.39 15.39
N LYS A 45 -8.30 1.22 14.17
CA LYS A 45 -8.04 2.36 13.28
C LYS A 45 -9.32 3.11 12.93
N GLN A 46 -10.39 2.39 12.59
CA GLN A 46 -11.67 3.02 12.26
C GLN A 46 -12.26 3.78 13.44
N ILE A 47 -12.15 3.24 14.66
CA ILE A 47 -12.56 3.92 15.90
C ILE A 47 -11.73 5.18 16.10
N ASN A 48 -10.41 5.14 15.90
CA ASN A 48 -9.54 6.30 16.06
C ASN A 48 -9.92 7.42 15.07
N VAL A 49 -10.11 7.09 13.79
CA VAL A 49 -10.56 8.05 12.77
C VAL A 49 -11.94 8.61 13.11
N ALA A 50 -12.89 7.75 13.50
CA ALA A 50 -14.22 8.17 13.87
C ALA A 50 -14.25 9.05 15.13
N SER A 51 -13.36 8.79 16.09
CA SER A 51 -13.21 9.55 17.33
C SER A 51 -12.61 10.92 17.06
N GLN A 52 -11.57 10.99 16.21
CA GLN A 52 -10.98 12.25 15.79
C GLN A 52 -12.02 13.11 15.07
N ARG A 53 -12.77 12.52 14.14
CA ARG A 53 -13.85 13.21 13.44
C ARG A 53 -14.91 13.76 14.40
N LEU A 54 -15.28 12.98 15.42
CA LEU A 54 -16.21 13.45 16.46
C LEU A 54 -15.63 14.62 17.27
N ALA A 55 -14.32 14.59 17.57
CA ALA A 55 -13.64 15.70 18.24
C ALA A 55 -13.67 16.98 17.39
N ASP A 56 -13.42 16.88 16.09
CA ASP A 56 -13.49 18.01 15.15
C ASP A 56 -14.91 18.59 15.11
N LEU A 57 -15.93 17.74 15.06
CA LEU A 57 -17.33 18.19 15.12
C LEU A 57 -17.68 18.84 16.47
N LYS A 58 -17.09 18.40 17.58
CA LYS A 58 -17.33 18.99 18.91
C LYS A 58 -16.75 20.40 19.05
N THR A 59 -15.81 20.81 18.19
CA THR A 59 -15.32 22.20 18.16
C THR A 59 -16.40 23.21 17.71
N GLY A 60 -17.50 22.73 17.15
CA GLY A 60 -18.55 23.56 16.57
C GLY A 60 -18.30 23.94 15.10
N ARG A 61 -17.07 23.76 14.60
CA ARG A 61 -16.67 24.16 13.24
C ARG A 61 -16.68 23.00 12.25
N GLY A 62 -16.37 21.80 12.72
CA GLY A 62 -16.09 20.65 11.87
C GLY A 62 -14.67 20.69 11.31
N ASN A 63 -14.43 19.95 10.23
CA ASN A 63 -13.10 19.90 9.62
C ASN A 63 -12.78 21.19 8.84
N GLU A 64 -11.51 21.57 8.81
CA GLU A 64 -11.02 22.65 7.95
C GLU A 64 -11.02 22.18 6.49
N ILE A 65 -11.63 22.97 5.61
CA ILE A 65 -11.70 22.70 4.17
C ILE A 65 -10.59 23.45 3.45
N ILE A 66 -10.47 24.76 3.72
CA ILE A 66 -9.46 25.62 3.11
C ILE A 66 -9.18 26.83 4.01
N SER A 67 -7.91 27.20 4.13
CA SER A 67 -7.47 28.46 4.75
C SER A 67 -6.56 29.21 3.80
N SER A 68 -6.98 30.41 3.39
CA SER A 68 -6.20 31.26 2.50
C SER A 68 -6.70 32.70 2.49
N HIS A 69 -5.80 33.66 2.28
CA HIS A 69 -6.15 35.09 2.10
C HIS A 69 -7.05 35.65 3.22
N LYS A 70 -6.80 35.24 4.48
CA LYS A 70 -7.59 35.61 5.68
C LYS A 70 -9.02 35.06 5.70
N VAL A 71 -9.34 34.12 4.82
CA VAL A 71 -10.59 33.36 4.80
C VAL A 71 -10.28 31.94 5.24
N GLU A 72 -10.95 31.48 6.29
CA GLU A 72 -10.91 30.08 6.73
C GLU A 72 -12.32 29.50 6.59
N VAL A 73 -12.43 28.45 5.80
CA VAL A 73 -13.68 27.74 5.53
C VAL A 73 -13.61 26.40 6.24
N TYR A 74 -14.52 26.19 7.17
CA TYR A 74 -14.77 24.92 7.81
C TYR A 74 -16.10 24.36 7.30
N GLU A 75 -16.41 23.12 7.65
CA GLU A 75 -17.64 22.45 7.22
C GLU A 75 -18.93 23.14 7.67
N PHE A 76 -18.97 23.67 8.90
CA PHE A 76 -20.13 24.37 9.45
C PHE A 76 -19.84 25.82 9.84
N TRP A 77 -18.63 26.30 9.59
CA TRP A 77 -18.16 27.60 10.08
C TRP A 77 -17.36 28.35 9.04
N LEU A 78 -17.50 29.67 9.02
CA LEU A 78 -16.74 30.57 8.17
C LEU A 78 -16.05 31.62 9.05
N ASN A 79 -14.75 31.81 8.81
CA ASN A 79 -13.97 32.86 9.44
C ASN A 79 -13.47 33.83 8.35
N ILE A 80 -13.90 35.07 8.43
CA ILE A 80 -13.49 36.16 7.54
C ILE A 80 -13.21 37.42 8.38
N PRO A 81 -12.48 38.42 7.86
CA PRO A 81 -12.26 39.65 8.60
C PRO A 81 -13.59 40.33 8.98
N GLY A 82 -13.83 40.49 10.28
CA GLY A 82 -15.04 41.10 10.83
C GLY A 82 -16.22 40.14 11.06
N TYR A 83 -16.11 38.85 10.71
CA TYR A 83 -17.14 37.87 10.99
C TYR A 83 -16.57 36.47 11.21
N SER A 84 -16.99 35.82 12.30
CA SER A 84 -16.70 34.41 12.57
C SER A 84 -17.99 33.76 13.05
N GLY A 85 -18.56 32.85 12.27
CA GLY A 85 -19.88 32.30 12.53
C GLY A 85 -20.27 31.14 11.64
N SER A 86 -21.54 30.74 11.72
CA SER A 86 -22.09 29.68 10.88
C SER A 86 -21.93 29.98 9.40
N ILE A 87 -21.53 28.98 8.63
CA ILE A 87 -21.45 29.08 7.16
C ILE A 87 -22.81 28.88 6.47
N GLU A 88 -23.84 28.50 7.22
CA GLU A 88 -25.17 28.20 6.67
C GLU A 88 -25.74 29.39 5.88
N GLY A 89 -26.15 29.13 4.64
CA GLY A 89 -26.69 30.15 3.73
C GLY A 89 -25.66 31.12 3.15
N ALA A 90 -24.36 30.92 3.43
CA ALA A 90 -23.29 31.69 2.80
C ALA A 90 -23.24 31.45 1.29
N LYS A 91 -22.94 32.50 0.54
CA LYS A 91 -22.73 32.49 -0.90
C LYS A 91 -21.48 33.28 -1.23
N ALA A 92 -20.68 32.73 -2.15
CA ALA A 92 -19.50 33.39 -2.67
C ALA A 92 -19.60 33.56 -4.18
N GLN A 93 -19.15 34.71 -4.67
CA GLN A 93 -19.07 35.07 -6.07
C GLN A 93 -17.66 35.56 -6.41
N LEU A 94 -17.24 35.27 -7.64
CA LEU A 94 -16.00 35.78 -8.20
C LEU A 94 -16.33 36.78 -9.30
N VAL A 95 -15.80 37.99 -9.20
CA VAL A 95 -15.95 39.04 -10.20
C VAL A 95 -14.57 39.41 -10.72
N THR A 96 -14.41 39.57 -12.03
CA THR A 96 -13.14 40.01 -12.63
C THR A 96 -13.28 41.45 -13.09
N HIS A 97 -12.33 42.29 -12.70
CA HIS A 97 -12.26 43.71 -13.02
C HIS A 97 -11.00 43.99 -13.87
N GLY A 98 -11.00 45.10 -14.60
CA GLY A 98 -9.84 45.57 -15.37
C GLY A 98 -9.78 45.11 -16.83
N SER A 99 -8.73 45.54 -17.53
CA SER A 99 -8.54 45.34 -18.97
C SER A 99 -7.16 44.73 -19.26
N LEU A 100 -7.08 43.97 -20.36
CA LEU A 100 -5.80 43.62 -20.96
C LEU A 100 -5.49 44.68 -22.02
N GLU A 101 -4.48 45.51 -21.77
CA GLU A 101 -4.09 46.56 -22.72
C GLU A 101 -2.79 46.19 -23.43
N HIS A 102 -2.80 46.37 -24.75
CA HIS A 102 -1.61 46.26 -25.59
C HIS A 102 -1.05 47.66 -25.81
N VAL A 103 -0.02 48.04 -25.05
CA VAL A 103 0.65 49.32 -25.23
C VAL A 103 1.78 49.11 -26.22
N SER A 104 1.61 49.63 -27.43
CA SER A 104 2.68 49.64 -28.42
C SER A 104 3.58 50.85 -28.16
N ASN A 105 4.75 50.60 -27.57
CA ASN A 105 5.79 51.62 -27.47
C ASN A 105 6.58 51.63 -28.79
N VAL A 106 6.41 52.70 -29.57
CA VAL A 106 7.15 52.94 -30.80
C VAL A 106 8.35 53.80 -30.47
N SER A 107 9.51 53.19 -30.25
CA SER A 107 10.77 53.93 -30.16
C SER A 107 11.28 54.20 -31.57
N ASN A 108 11.41 55.47 -31.95
CA ASN A 108 11.95 55.86 -33.25
C ASN A 108 13.41 56.28 -33.08
N GLU A 109 14.35 55.38 -33.38
CA GLU A 109 15.75 55.76 -33.49
C GLU A 109 16.01 56.34 -34.88
N THR A 110 16.02 57.67 -34.96
CA THR A 110 16.42 58.39 -36.17
C THR A 110 17.93 58.28 -36.34
N LYS A 111 18.39 57.37 -37.21
CA LYS A 111 19.77 57.42 -37.69
C LYS A 111 19.94 58.65 -38.59
N SER A 112 20.56 59.68 -38.04
CA SER A 112 20.92 60.91 -38.75
C SER A 112 21.75 60.57 -40.00
N GLY A 113 21.28 60.99 -41.17
CA GLY A 113 21.95 60.79 -42.46
C GLY A 113 23.21 61.63 -42.67
N LEU A 114 23.67 62.34 -41.63
CA LEU A 114 24.86 63.20 -41.70
C LEU A 114 26.10 62.39 -42.12
N THR A 115 26.23 61.14 -41.66
CA THR A 115 27.39 60.30 -41.94
C THR A 115 27.47 59.87 -43.41
N GLY A 116 26.34 59.61 -44.06
CA GLY A 116 26.28 59.26 -45.48
C GLY A 116 26.59 60.45 -46.41
N ALA A 117 26.14 61.64 -46.02
CA ALA A 117 26.44 62.90 -46.73
C ALA A 117 27.94 63.25 -46.67
N VAL A 118 28.57 63.05 -45.51
CA VAL A 118 30.00 63.31 -45.31
C VAL A 118 30.84 62.34 -46.14
N ILE A 119 30.54 61.03 -46.10
CA ILE A 119 31.30 60.03 -46.86
C ILE A 119 31.13 60.25 -48.38
N GLY A 120 29.90 60.52 -48.85
CA GLY A 120 29.63 60.81 -50.27
C GLY A 120 30.28 62.12 -50.75
N GLY A 121 30.33 63.14 -49.89
CA GLY A 121 30.97 64.42 -50.19
C GLY A 121 32.49 64.35 -50.27
N VAL A 122 33.12 63.52 -49.44
CA VAL A 122 34.59 63.31 -49.46
C VAL A 122 35.03 62.52 -50.69
N LEU A 123 34.26 61.50 -51.10
CA LEU A 123 34.66 60.61 -52.22
C LEU A 123 34.31 61.17 -53.61
N LEU A 124 33.19 61.87 -53.75
CA LEU A 124 32.62 62.22 -55.06
C LEU A 124 32.24 63.71 -55.17
N GLY A 125 32.67 64.53 -54.21
CA GLY A 125 32.43 65.97 -54.21
C GLY A 125 30.95 66.35 -54.04
N PRO A 126 30.54 67.56 -54.50
CA PRO A 126 29.19 68.10 -54.25
C PRO A 126 28.05 67.21 -54.77
N LEU A 127 28.24 66.57 -55.92
CA LEU A 127 27.27 65.64 -56.51
C LEU A 127 27.18 64.34 -55.69
N GLY A 128 28.31 63.87 -55.15
CA GLY A 128 28.38 62.72 -54.25
C GLY A 128 27.68 62.95 -52.91
N ALA A 129 27.79 64.17 -52.35
CA ALA A 129 27.07 64.55 -51.14
C ALA A 129 25.55 64.53 -51.36
N ALA A 130 25.06 65.04 -52.49
CA ALA A 130 23.63 65.03 -52.82
C ALA A 130 23.08 63.60 -53.00
N ALA A 131 23.83 62.72 -53.67
CA ALA A 131 23.45 61.31 -53.81
C ALA A 131 23.51 60.55 -52.47
N GLY A 132 24.51 60.84 -51.63
CA GLY A 132 24.66 60.25 -50.30
C GLY A 132 23.56 60.64 -49.31
N VAL A 133 23.02 61.86 -49.41
CA VAL A 133 21.87 62.33 -48.62
C VAL A 133 20.58 61.60 -49.00
N LEU A 134 20.40 61.24 -50.27
CA LEU A 134 19.21 60.55 -50.76
C LEU A 134 19.18 59.05 -50.42
N ALA A 135 20.34 58.41 -50.26
CA ALA A 135 20.42 56.96 -50.11
C ALA A 135 20.11 56.41 -48.71
N THR A 136 20.05 57.23 -47.65
CA THR A 136 19.89 56.70 -46.28
C THR A 136 18.94 57.50 -45.41
N ARG A 137 17.64 57.28 -45.61
CA ARG A 137 16.64 57.35 -44.53
C ARG A 137 16.05 55.96 -44.33
N LYS A 138 16.76 55.09 -43.62
CA LYS A 138 16.17 53.86 -43.09
C LYS A 138 15.84 54.08 -41.62
N ASN A 139 14.59 54.45 -41.35
CA ASN A 139 14.06 54.44 -39.99
C ASN A 139 13.94 52.97 -39.57
N LYS A 140 14.70 52.57 -38.55
CA LYS A 140 14.49 51.27 -37.92
C LYS A 140 13.40 51.45 -36.87
N ILE A 141 12.15 51.19 -37.28
CA ILE A 141 11.02 51.18 -36.36
C ILE A 141 11.06 49.83 -35.64
N THR A 142 11.48 49.83 -34.38
CA THR A 142 11.28 48.68 -33.48
C THR A 142 10.01 48.93 -32.68
N THR A 143 8.94 48.22 -33.03
CA THR A 143 7.72 48.15 -32.23
C THR A 143 7.93 47.15 -31.10
N ARG A 144 7.94 47.64 -29.86
CA ARG A 144 7.84 46.77 -28.68
C ARG A 144 6.40 46.81 -28.20
N VAL A 145 5.71 45.68 -28.30
CA VAL A 145 4.35 45.54 -27.77
C VAL A 145 4.47 45.04 -26.33
N ASP A 146 4.31 45.94 -25.37
CA ASP A 146 4.26 45.57 -23.96
C ASP A 146 2.80 45.27 -23.60
N ARG A 147 2.57 44.11 -22.97
CA ARG A 147 1.25 43.72 -22.44
C ARG A 147 1.15 44.24 -21.02
N VAL A 148 0.26 45.21 -20.78
CA VAL A 148 -0.06 45.66 -19.43
C VAL A 148 -1.34 44.95 -19.01
N ASP A 149 -1.22 43.97 -18.13
CA ASP A 149 -2.36 43.25 -17.56
C ASP A 149 -2.79 43.95 -16.27
N THR A 150 -3.90 44.69 -16.33
CA THR A 150 -4.49 45.36 -15.16
C THR A 150 -5.59 44.53 -14.50
N ARG A 151 -5.81 43.28 -14.98
CA ARG A 151 -6.92 42.45 -14.51
C ARG A 151 -6.73 42.09 -13.04
N GLN A 152 -7.79 42.33 -12.28
CA GLN A 152 -7.91 41.98 -10.88
C GLN A 152 -9.13 41.08 -10.69
N VAL A 153 -9.07 40.25 -9.67
CA VAL A 153 -10.15 39.33 -9.32
C VAL A 153 -10.63 39.67 -7.92
N GLU A 154 -11.93 39.88 -7.78
CA GLU A 154 -12.59 40.13 -6.52
C GLU A 154 -13.37 38.89 -6.09
N LEU A 155 -13.10 38.42 -4.88
CA LEU A 155 -13.92 37.43 -4.19
C LEU A 155 -14.90 38.17 -3.29
N GLN A 156 -16.20 38.01 -3.57
CA GLN A 156 -17.30 38.56 -2.77
C GLN A 156 -17.95 37.42 -2.00
N ILE A 157 -18.10 37.57 -0.68
CA ILE A 157 -18.72 36.60 0.21
C ILE A 157 -19.88 37.29 0.93
N GLN A 158 -21.05 36.66 0.90
CA GLN A 158 -22.28 37.19 1.49
C GLN A 158 -22.99 36.09 2.26
N GLY A 159 -23.59 36.42 3.40
CA GLY A 159 -24.39 35.48 4.18
C GLY A 159 -25.33 36.19 5.14
N PRO A 160 -26.03 35.45 6.00
CA PRO A 160 -26.97 36.03 6.95
C PRO A 160 -26.28 37.00 7.92
N GLY A 161 -26.46 38.30 7.71
CA GLY A 161 -25.92 39.36 8.57
C GLY A 161 -24.47 39.76 8.30
N TYR A 162 -23.87 39.32 7.20
CA TYR A 162 -22.51 39.74 6.81
C TYR A 162 -22.32 39.81 5.29
N ALA A 163 -21.45 40.73 4.88
CA ALA A 163 -20.94 40.82 3.51
C ALA A 163 -19.49 41.30 3.57
N TRP A 164 -18.61 40.64 2.83
CA TRP A 164 -17.19 40.94 2.80
C TRP A 164 -16.63 40.66 1.41
N SER A 165 -15.69 41.47 0.96
CA SER A 165 -14.97 41.20 -0.29
C SER A 165 -13.48 41.49 -0.17
N THR A 166 -12.71 40.84 -1.03
CA THR A 166 -11.28 41.07 -1.17
C THR A 166 -10.90 41.05 -2.64
N VAL A 167 -9.92 41.87 -3.00
CA VAL A 167 -9.41 42.01 -4.35
C VAL A 167 -7.98 41.48 -4.40
N GLY A 168 -7.70 40.66 -5.42
CA GLY A 168 -6.40 40.07 -5.67
C GLY A 168 -5.98 40.23 -7.13
N SER A 169 -4.70 39.95 -7.40
CA SER A 169 -4.20 39.83 -8.78
C SER A 169 -4.81 38.61 -9.47
N LEU A 170 -4.75 38.57 -10.80
CA LEU A 170 -5.21 37.44 -11.60
C LEU A 170 -4.54 36.10 -11.21
N SER A 171 -3.33 36.14 -10.65
CA SER A 171 -2.64 34.95 -10.13
C SER A 171 -3.35 34.28 -8.95
N ALA A 172 -4.22 35.00 -8.22
CA ALA A 172 -5.01 34.45 -7.12
C ALA A 172 -6.37 33.88 -7.58
N ALA A 173 -6.70 33.94 -8.88
CA ALA A 173 -8.00 33.55 -9.42
C ALA A 173 -8.36 32.10 -9.09
N ASP A 174 -7.42 31.17 -9.23
CA ASP A 174 -7.65 29.76 -8.96
C ASP A 174 -7.92 29.52 -7.47
N THR A 175 -7.16 30.15 -6.59
CA THR A 175 -7.38 30.07 -5.15
C THR A 175 -8.75 30.63 -4.76
N PHE A 176 -9.12 31.81 -5.28
CA PHE A 176 -10.44 32.40 -5.02
C PHE A 176 -11.58 31.57 -5.59
N ARG A 177 -11.37 30.91 -6.73
CA ARG A 177 -12.33 29.96 -7.30
C ARG A 177 -12.56 28.77 -6.37
N VAL A 178 -11.49 28.19 -5.82
CA VAL A 178 -11.60 27.08 -4.87
C VAL A 178 -12.32 27.53 -3.60
N ILE A 179 -11.95 28.68 -3.02
CA ILE A 179 -12.64 29.23 -1.83
C ILE A 179 -14.12 29.45 -2.11
N ARG A 180 -14.45 30.05 -3.26
CA ARG A 180 -15.84 30.28 -3.69
C ARG A 180 -16.63 28.97 -3.74
N ASP A 181 -16.06 27.95 -4.37
CA ASP A 181 -16.71 26.66 -4.54
C ASP A 181 -16.88 25.95 -3.19
N SER A 182 -15.88 26.02 -2.30
CA SER A 182 -15.97 25.51 -0.93
C SER A 182 -17.05 26.21 -0.09
N ILE A 183 -17.13 27.54 -0.15
CA ILE A 183 -18.17 28.31 0.58
C ILE A 183 -19.55 27.97 0.05
N ASN A 184 -19.74 27.93 -1.26
CA ASN A 184 -21.04 27.61 -1.85
C ASN A 184 -21.46 26.17 -1.53
N ALA A 185 -20.53 25.21 -1.56
CA ALA A 185 -20.80 23.83 -1.17
C ALA A 185 -21.20 23.73 0.30
N ALA A 186 -20.39 24.27 1.21
CA ALA A 186 -20.64 24.22 2.65
C ALA A 186 -21.88 25.03 3.06
N GLY A 187 -22.08 26.22 2.51
CA GLY A 187 -23.23 27.07 2.80
C GLY A 187 -24.56 26.55 2.24
N SER A 188 -24.51 25.66 1.24
CA SER A 188 -25.69 24.94 0.73
C SER A 188 -26.00 23.63 1.48
N ASN A 189 -25.13 23.22 2.42
CA ASN A 189 -25.34 21.98 3.16
C ASN A 189 -26.53 22.12 4.12
N THR A 190 -27.53 21.25 3.97
CA THR A 190 -28.72 21.24 4.81
C THR A 190 -28.53 20.48 6.12
N LYS A 191 -27.43 19.72 6.23
CA LYS A 191 -27.13 18.91 7.40
C LYS A 191 -26.72 19.81 8.56
N SER A 192 -27.39 19.67 9.70
CA SER A 192 -27.01 20.43 10.89
C SER A 192 -25.79 19.82 11.58
N LEU A 193 -25.00 20.64 12.29
CA LEU A 193 -23.89 20.17 13.13
C LEU A 193 -24.35 19.10 14.13
N ASN A 194 -25.51 19.31 14.76
CA ASN A 194 -26.07 18.37 15.75
C ASN A 194 -26.41 17.02 15.13
N GLU A 195 -26.94 17.01 13.90
CA GLU A 195 -27.20 15.80 13.15
C GLU A 195 -25.91 15.08 12.77
N ALA A 196 -24.89 15.80 12.28
CA ALA A 196 -23.58 15.25 11.99
C ALA A 196 -22.91 14.64 13.25
N GLN A 197 -22.98 15.32 14.39
CA GLN A 197 -22.50 14.80 15.66
C GLN A 197 -23.27 13.55 16.10
N ARG A 198 -24.60 13.54 15.96
CA ARG A 198 -25.44 12.39 16.31
C ARG A 198 -25.09 11.18 15.48
N GLU A 199 -25.01 11.32 14.16
CA GLU A 199 -24.61 10.24 13.25
C GLU A 199 -23.22 9.70 13.58
N GLN A 200 -22.25 10.59 13.80
CA GLN A 200 -20.88 10.20 14.14
C GLN A 200 -20.81 9.45 15.47
N ASN A 201 -21.59 9.86 16.47
CA ASN A 201 -21.72 9.15 17.74
C ASN A 201 -22.35 7.76 17.57
N LEU A 202 -23.38 7.62 16.72
CA LEU A 202 -24.02 6.33 16.45
C LEU A 202 -23.04 5.37 15.76
N LEU A 203 -22.29 5.87 14.77
CA LEU A 203 -21.24 5.11 14.09
C LEU A 203 -20.16 4.65 15.07
N LEU A 204 -19.68 5.55 15.93
CA LEU A 204 -18.65 5.22 16.92
C LEU A 204 -19.14 4.17 17.93
N LYS A 205 -20.40 4.26 18.38
CA LYS A 205 -21.02 3.24 19.23
C LYS A 205 -21.12 1.87 18.54
N ALA A 206 -21.50 1.84 17.26
CA ALA A 206 -21.57 0.62 16.48
C ALA A 206 -20.18 -0.02 16.34
N LEU A 207 -19.16 0.76 15.96
CA LEU A 207 -17.78 0.29 15.85
C LEU A 207 -17.23 -0.22 17.19
N GLN A 208 -17.54 0.46 18.29
CA GLN A 208 -17.13 0.00 19.63
C GLN A 208 -17.80 -1.31 20.03
N ALA A 209 -19.07 -1.51 19.69
CA ALA A 209 -19.77 -2.78 19.93
C ALA A 209 -19.17 -3.94 19.11
N ASP A 210 -18.86 -3.68 17.84
CA ASP A 210 -18.20 -4.64 16.96
C ASP A 210 -16.79 -4.97 17.48
N TYR A 211 -16.04 -3.95 17.89
CA TYR A 211 -14.71 -4.13 18.50
C TYR A 211 -14.78 -5.01 19.75
N GLN A 212 -15.71 -4.75 20.67
CA GLN A 212 -15.86 -5.57 21.87
C GLN A 212 -16.18 -7.03 21.53
N THR A 213 -17.05 -7.25 20.54
CA THR A 213 -17.41 -8.59 20.07
C THR A 213 -16.21 -9.33 19.50
N HIS A 214 -15.45 -8.70 18.61
CA HIS A 214 -14.27 -9.30 18.00
C HIS A 214 -13.09 -9.43 18.96
N HIS A 215 -12.95 -8.52 19.93
CA HIS A 215 -11.93 -8.59 20.97
C HIS A 215 -12.19 -9.76 21.93
N GLY A 216 -13.45 -10.03 22.29
CA GLY A 216 -13.82 -11.24 23.03
C GLY A 216 -13.41 -12.51 22.27
N ARG A 217 -13.75 -12.59 20.98
CA ARG A 217 -13.34 -13.71 20.11
C ARG A 217 -11.82 -13.83 19.95
N LEU A 218 -11.09 -12.72 20.00
CA LEU A 218 -9.63 -12.73 19.93
C LEU A 218 -9.04 -13.40 21.18
N ILE A 219 -9.59 -13.10 22.36
CA ILE A 219 -9.19 -13.73 23.62
C ILE A 219 -9.48 -15.24 23.57
N ASP A 220 -10.67 -15.63 23.11
CA ASP A 220 -11.03 -17.05 22.97
C ASP A 220 -10.09 -17.78 21.99
N ALA A 221 -9.80 -17.17 20.83
CA ALA A 221 -8.87 -17.73 19.86
C ALA A 221 -7.42 -17.81 20.39
N ALA A 222 -7.01 -16.86 21.25
CA ALA A 222 -5.70 -16.92 21.89
C ALA A 222 -5.60 -18.08 22.89
N ASN A 223 -6.69 -18.34 23.64
CA ASN A 223 -6.79 -19.49 24.53
C ASN A 223 -6.76 -20.81 23.74
N GLU A 224 -7.51 -20.92 22.65
CA GLU A 224 -7.50 -22.10 21.77
C GLU A 224 -6.09 -22.38 21.20
N VAL A 225 -5.37 -21.33 20.75
CA VAL A 225 -3.98 -21.47 20.30
C VAL A 225 -3.07 -21.97 21.42
N ALA A 226 -3.25 -21.48 22.66
CA ALA A 226 -2.47 -21.93 23.80
C ALA A 226 -2.73 -23.41 24.13
N GLU A 227 -4.00 -23.84 24.11
CA GLU A 227 -4.41 -25.23 24.31
C GLU A 227 -3.85 -26.15 23.23
N CYS A 228 -4.05 -25.83 21.94
CA CYS A 228 -3.49 -26.59 20.82
C CYS A 228 -1.97 -26.68 20.89
N ARG A 229 -1.30 -25.61 21.34
CA ARG A 229 0.16 -25.59 21.49
C ARG A 229 0.62 -26.53 22.60
N GLN A 230 -0.08 -26.53 23.73
CA GLN A 230 0.19 -27.45 24.83
C GLN A 230 0.02 -28.90 24.39
N MET A 231 -1.10 -29.23 23.73
CA MET A 231 -1.38 -30.57 23.20
C MET A 231 -0.32 -31.02 22.19
N TYR A 232 0.08 -30.13 21.28
CA TYR A 232 1.15 -30.42 20.33
C TYR A 232 2.49 -30.73 21.02
N GLU A 233 2.89 -29.93 22.02
CA GLU A 233 4.15 -30.18 22.74
C GLU A 233 4.11 -31.48 23.55
N VAL A 234 2.95 -31.85 24.12
CA VAL A 234 2.75 -33.17 24.77
C VAL A 234 2.92 -34.30 23.75
N HIS A 235 2.17 -34.30 22.65
CA HIS A 235 2.25 -35.35 21.62
C HIS A 235 3.63 -35.44 20.97
N LYS A 236 4.28 -34.29 20.74
CA LYS A 236 5.64 -34.23 20.20
C LYS A 236 6.65 -34.82 21.19
N LYS A 237 6.54 -34.50 22.48
CA LYS A 237 7.43 -35.07 23.52
C LYS A 237 7.24 -36.58 23.63
N GLU A 238 6.00 -37.06 23.65
CA GLU A 238 5.68 -38.49 23.64
C GLU A 238 6.29 -39.19 22.42
N PHE A 239 6.05 -38.65 21.22
CA PHE A 239 6.61 -39.20 19.99
C PHE A 239 8.14 -39.24 20.00
N LEU A 240 8.80 -38.14 20.42
CA LEU A 240 10.25 -38.08 20.47
C LEU A 240 10.84 -39.06 21.50
N THR A 241 10.22 -39.16 22.67
CA THR A 241 10.65 -40.08 23.74
C THR A 241 10.50 -41.53 23.31
N SER A 242 9.38 -41.90 22.67
CA SER A 242 9.17 -43.26 22.15
C SER A 242 10.06 -43.58 20.95
N ARG A 243 10.49 -42.58 20.19
CA ARG A 243 11.40 -42.75 19.04
C ARG A 243 12.87 -42.86 19.45
N GLN A 244 13.30 -42.20 20.51
CA GLN A 244 14.70 -42.24 20.99
C GLN A 244 15.29 -43.65 21.12
N PRO A 245 14.65 -44.62 21.82
CA PRO A 245 15.21 -45.96 21.95
C PRO A 245 15.29 -46.70 20.61
N LEU A 246 14.39 -46.43 19.65
CA LEU A 246 14.48 -47.00 18.30
C LEU A 246 15.65 -46.41 17.51
N VAL A 247 15.90 -45.11 17.65
CA VAL A 247 17.04 -44.45 16.99
C VAL A 247 18.36 -44.88 17.61
N GLU A 248 18.39 -45.05 18.93
CA GLU A 248 19.55 -45.57 19.66
C GLU A 248 19.80 -47.05 19.33
N ASP A 249 18.79 -47.91 19.28
CA ASP A 249 18.95 -49.31 18.85
C ASP A 249 19.44 -49.41 17.40
N ILE A 250 18.89 -48.59 16.48
CA ILE A 250 19.37 -48.52 15.10
C ILE A 250 20.82 -48.01 15.06
N ARG A 251 21.16 -46.97 15.83
CA ARG A 251 22.52 -46.43 15.90
C ARG A 251 23.50 -47.45 16.46
N ASP A 252 23.14 -48.18 17.52
CA ASP A 252 23.97 -49.23 18.12
C ASP A 252 24.16 -50.40 17.18
N ARG A 253 23.11 -50.83 16.48
CA ARG A 253 23.20 -51.86 15.43
C ARG A 253 24.08 -51.41 14.28
N ILE A 254 23.94 -50.16 13.83
CA ILE A 254 24.82 -49.61 12.80
C ILE A 254 26.27 -49.57 13.30
N GLY A 255 26.48 -49.17 14.56
CA GLY A 255 27.76 -49.11 15.24
C GLY A 255 28.50 -50.45 15.32
N ARG A 256 27.77 -51.58 15.32
CA ARG A 256 28.33 -52.94 15.31
C ARG A 256 28.84 -53.40 13.94
N PHE A 257 28.47 -52.74 12.84
CA PHE A 257 29.03 -53.09 11.53
C PHE A 257 30.49 -52.66 11.39
N PRO A 258 31.30 -53.38 10.60
CA PRO A 258 32.63 -52.91 10.21
C PRO A 258 32.56 -51.51 9.60
N LYS A 259 33.56 -50.65 9.88
CA LYS A 259 33.59 -49.27 9.37
C LYS A 259 33.36 -49.20 7.85
N SER A 260 33.88 -50.18 7.08
CA SER A 260 33.68 -50.26 5.63
C SER A 260 32.20 -50.40 5.22
N LEU A 261 31.41 -51.20 5.94
CA LEU A 261 29.97 -51.38 5.71
C LEU A 261 29.15 -50.18 6.19
N GLN A 262 29.59 -49.51 7.26
CA GLN A 262 28.98 -48.24 7.69
C GLN A 262 29.16 -47.15 6.64
N TRP A 263 30.37 -47.03 6.07
CA TRP A 263 30.66 -46.11 4.96
C TRP A 263 29.86 -46.46 3.71
N LEU A 264 29.73 -47.75 3.38
CA LEU A 264 28.90 -48.19 2.28
C LEU A 264 27.43 -47.79 2.49
N GLY A 265 26.86 -48.02 3.67
CA GLY A 265 25.49 -47.64 4.00
C GLY A 265 25.26 -46.13 4.01
N LEU A 266 26.24 -45.35 4.51
CA LEU A 266 26.18 -43.89 4.52
C LEU A 266 26.23 -43.29 3.10
N LEU A 267 27.05 -43.88 2.21
CA LEU A 267 27.21 -43.42 0.83
C LEU A 267 26.08 -43.91 -0.07
N MET A 268 25.67 -45.18 0.05
CA MET A 268 24.67 -45.81 -0.81
C MET A 268 23.24 -45.56 -0.35
N GLY A 269 22.99 -45.33 0.93
CA GLY A 269 21.64 -45.09 1.48
C GLY A 269 20.93 -43.87 0.87
N PRO A 270 21.56 -42.69 0.85
CA PRO A 270 21.01 -41.51 0.19
C PRO A 270 20.81 -41.72 -1.30
N VAL A 271 21.74 -42.41 -1.97
CA VAL A 271 21.66 -42.71 -3.41
C VAL A 271 20.46 -43.61 -3.71
N LEU A 272 20.25 -44.68 -2.93
CA LEU A 272 19.10 -45.58 -3.06
C LEU A 272 17.78 -44.87 -2.76
N LEU A 273 17.74 -43.99 -1.74
CA LEU A 273 16.54 -43.20 -1.42
C LEU A 273 16.20 -42.18 -2.51
N VAL A 274 17.21 -41.55 -3.12
CA VAL A 274 17.02 -40.64 -4.26
C VAL A 274 16.52 -41.40 -5.49
N ILE A 275 17.06 -42.59 -5.78
CA ILE A 275 16.59 -43.46 -6.86
C ILE A 275 15.12 -43.87 -6.61
N LEU A 276 14.78 -44.26 -5.37
CA LEU A 276 13.40 -44.63 -5.01
C LEU A 276 12.44 -43.43 -5.10
N ALA A 277 12.83 -42.25 -4.61
CA ALA A 277 12.02 -41.04 -4.67
C ALA A 277 11.82 -40.57 -6.12
N ALA A 278 12.87 -40.60 -6.94
CA ALA A 278 12.82 -40.24 -8.36
C ALA A 278 11.92 -41.21 -9.13
N THR A 279 12.03 -42.52 -8.89
CA THR A 279 11.18 -43.53 -9.54
C THR A 279 9.70 -43.38 -9.16
N ILE A 280 9.38 -43.13 -7.89
CA ILE A 280 7.99 -42.89 -7.44
C ILE A 280 7.42 -41.58 -8.01
N THR A 281 8.22 -40.53 -8.06
CA THR A 281 7.78 -39.21 -8.56
C THR A 281 7.60 -39.25 -10.07
N TYR A 282 8.47 -39.96 -10.80
CA TYR A 282 8.39 -40.10 -12.25
C TYR A 282 7.25 -41.04 -12.68
N ALA A 283 7.01 -42.14 -11.95
CA ALA A 283 5.88 -43.05 -12.19
C ALA A 283 4.50 -42.36 -12.04
N ARG A 284 4.41 -41.27 -11.28
CA ARG A 284 3.19 -40.46 -11.15
C ARG A 284 2.96 -39.48 -12.31
N VAL A 285 3.95 -39.26 -13.17
CA VAL A 285 3.96 -38.17 -14.17
C VAL A 285 3.85 -38.70 -15.61
N THR A 286 4.13 -39.97 -15.89
CA THR A 286 4.19 -40.50 -17.26
C THR A 286 3.20 -41.63 -17.54
N ASP A 287 2.31 -41.44 -18.54
CA ASP A 287 1.33 -42.43 -19.02
C ASP A 287 1.89 -43.44 -20.05
N SER A 288 3.22 -43.57 -20.17
CA SER A 288 3.83 -44.41 -21.21
C SER A 288 4.08 -45.85 -20.75
N PRO A 289 3.50 -46.88 -21.42
CA PRO A 289 3.49 -48.26 -20.91
C PRO A 289 4.87 -48.94 -20.90
N TRP A 290 5.77 -48.61 -21.83
CA TRP A 290 7.13 -49.17 -21.85
C TRP A 290 8.02 -48.62 -20.74
N VAL A 291 7.84 -47.35 -20.38
CA VAL A 291 8.56 -46.69 -19.28
C VAL A 291 8.09 -47.24 -17.92
N ASN A 292 6.80 -47.56 -17.79
CA ASN A 292 6.25 -48.22 -16.60
C ASN A 292 6.87 -49.60 -16.34
N ASN A 293 7.12 -50.40 -17.38
CA ASN A 293 7.76 -51.70 -17.23
C ASN A 293 9.23 -51.57 -16.81
N LEU A 294 9.94 -50.57 -17.33
CA LEU A 294 11.34 -50.29 -16.99
C LEU A 294 11.46 -49.72 -15.56
N LEU A 295 10.49 -48.91 -15.14
CA LEU A 295 10.34 -48.43 -13.77
C LEU A 295 9.98 -49.55 -12.79
N LEU A 296 9.06 -50.44 -13.15
CA LEU A 296 8.74 -51.62 -12.34
C LEU A 296 9.95 -52.53 -12.17
N ALA A 297 10.77 -52.70 -13.23
CA ALA A 297 12.01 -53.44 -13.15
C ALA A 297 13.05 -52.75 -12.24
N ALA A 298 13.20 -51.43 -12.34
CA ALA A 298 14.12 -50.66 -11.49
C ALA A 298 13.67 -50.65 -10.01
N VAL A 299 12.36 -50.49 -9.76
CA VAL A 299 11.78 -50.59 -8.42
C VAL A 299 11.94 -52.01 -7.87
N ALA A 300 11.68 -53.03 -8.68
CA ALA A 300 11.88 -54.43 -8.29
C ALA A 300 13.35 -54.74 -8.00
N ASP A 301 14.30 -54.19 -8.75
CA ASP A 301 15.74 -54.35 -8.51
C ASP A 301 16.17 -53.66 -7.22
N VAL A 302 15.74 -52.41 -6.98
CA VAL A 302 15.99 -51.72 -5.70
C VAL A 302 15.33 -52.45 -4.53
N PHE A 303 14.12 -53.00 -4.72
CA PHE A 303 13.44 -53.80 -3.70
C PHE A 303 14.17 -55.12 -3.45
N LEU A 304 14.67 -55.78 -4.50
CA LEU A 304 15.45 -57.01 -4.40
C LEU A 304 16.76 -56.75 -3.64
N TRP A 305 17.52 -55.72 -4.00
CA TRP A 305 18.75 -55.34 -3.31
C TRP A 305 18.48 -54.88 -1.88
N GLY A 306 17.41 -54.12 -1.63
CA GLY A 306 16.97 -53.73 -0.29
C GLY A 306 16.56 -54.93 0.55
N THR A 307 15.82 -55.89 -0.02
CA THR A 307 15.37 -57.10 0.68
C THR A 307 16.53 -58.06 0.92
N LEU A 308 17.45 -58.22 -0.04
CA LEU A 308 18.69 -58.98 0.14
C LEU A 308 19.59 -58.34 1.20
N PHE A 309 19.65 -57.02 1.26
CA PHE A 309 20.37 -56.30 2.31
C PHE A 309 19.73 -56.51 3.69
N VAL A 310 18.40 -56.43 3.79
CA VAL A 310 17.66 -56.73 5.03
C VAL A 310 17.81 -58.20 5.44
N LEU A 311 17.72 -59.14 4.49
CA LEU A 311 17.94 -60.57 4.73
C LEU A 311 19.40 -60.87 5.11
N PHE A 312 20.36 -60.16 4.54
CA PHE A 312 21.76 -60.22 4.93
C PHE A 312 21.96 -59.75 6.38
N ILE A 313 21.34 -58.63 6.76
CA ILE A 313 21.32 -58.14 8.15
C ILE A 313 20.64 -59.16 9.09
N LEU A 314 19.54 -59.78 8.66
CA LEU A 314 18.83 -60.80 9.44
C LEU A 314 19.58 -62.14 9.53
N ARG A 315 20.40 -62.49 8.55
CA ARG A 315 21.22 -63.72 8.55
C ARG A 315 22.44 -63.61 9.46
N TYR A 316 22.99 -62.40 9.60
CA TYR A 316 24.03 -62.06 10.58
C TYR A 316 23.48 -61.72 11.99
N ARG A 317 22.20 -62.03 12.23
CA ARG A 317 21.53 -61.96 13.56
C ARG A 317 21.87 -63.15 14.47
N ARG A 318 22.57 -64.17 13.96
CA ARG A 318 23.16 -65.28 14.75
C ARG A 318 24.64 -65.04 14.94
#